data_AF-A0A7C5FB24-F1
#
_entry.id   AF-A0A7C5FB24-F1
#
_cell.length_a   1.000
_cell.length_b   1.000
_cell.length_c   1.000
_cell.angle_alpha   90.00
_cell.angle_beta   90.00
_cell.angle_gamma   90.00
#
_symmetry.space_group_name_H-M   'P 1'
#
loop_
_entity.id
_entity.type
_entity.pdbx_description
1 polymer ?
#
loop_
_entity_poly.entity_id
_entity_poly.type
_entity_poly.pdbx_seq_one_letter_code
_entity_poly.pdbx_strand_id
1 'polypeptide(L)' 'MTDMPSTDTIGKPRYALSYGLRLDKGTASELTQPCVPILLPDGSVGSMTLHVMNGTADEIKSQLLDSIDAFFDIYADA' A
#
# COMPACT_ATOMS: atom_id res chain seq x y z
N MET A 1 -10.90 7.36 46.73
CA MET A 1 -10.90 6.53 45.52
C MET A 1 -10.57 7.46 44.37
N THR A 2 -9.28 7.65 44.13
CA THR A 2 -8.79 8.55 43.08
C THR A 2 -8.71 7.73 41.81
N ASP A 3 -9.56 8.04 40.85
CA ASP A 3 -9.51 7.46 39.51
C ASP A 3 -8.21 7.95 38.86
N MET A 4 -7.27 7.02 38.70
CA MET A 4 -6.01 7.24 38.03
C MET A 4 -6.30 7.03 36.54
N PRO A 5 -6.09 8.01 35.65
CA PRO A 5 -6.27 7.78 34.23
C PRO A 5 -5.27 6.71 33.82
N SER A 6 -5.80 5.54 33.46
CA SER A 6 -5.05 4.46 32.82
C SER A 6 -4.27 5.07 31.67
N THR A 7 -2.95 5.10 31.78
CA THR A 7 -2.07 5.52 30.68
C THR A 7 -2.39 4.66 29.48
N ASP A 8 -3.08 5.30 28.54
CA ASP A 8 -3.44 4.82 27.23
C ASP A 8 -2.28 3.99 26.67
N THR A 9 -2.59 2.73 26.35
CA THR A 9 -1.77 1.91 25.48
C THR A 9 -1.30 2.79 24.33
N ILE A 10 0.02 3.01 24.16
CA ILE A 10 0.55 3.67 22.96
C ILE A 10 0.02 2.85 21.78
N GLY A 11 -1.07 3.32 21.19
CA GLY A 11 -1.84 2.56 20.23
C GLY A 11 -0.95 2.34 19.03
N LYS A 12 -0.79 1.08 18.61
CA LYS A 12 -0.08 0.79 17.37
C LYS A 12 -0.57 1.74 16.27
N PRO A 13 0.34 2.31 15.47
CA PRO A 13 -0.05 3.22 14.41
C PRO A 13 -1.08 2.55 13.50
N ARG A 14 -2.13 3.30 13.16
CA ARG A 14 -3.19 2.84 12.26
C ARG A 14 -2.90 3.36 10.86
N TYR A 15 -2.89 2.45 9.90
CA TYR A 15 -2.64 2.77 8.50
C TYR A 15 -3.89 2.52 7.67
N ALA A 16 -4.12 3.37 6.67
CA ALA A 16 -5.10 3.13 5.61
C ALA A 16 -4.33 2.86 4.31
N LEU A 17 -4.41 1.62 3.79
CA LEU A 17 -3.81 1.25 2.51
C LEU A 17 -4.87 1.34 1.41
N SER A 18 -4.65 2.25 0.46
CA SER A 18 -5.40 2.32 -0.80
C SER A 18 -4.63 1.54 -1.86
N TYR A 19 -5.29 0.59 -2.55
CA TYR A 19 -4.65 -0.27 -3.54
C TYR A 19 -5.51 -0.45 -4.79
N GLY A 20 -4.89 -0.44 -5.97
CA GLY A 20 -5.56 -0.61 -7.25
C GLY A 20 -4.90 -1.71 -8.09
N LEU A 21 -5.72 -2.61 -8.65
CA LEU A 21 -5.29 -3.66 -9.58
C LEU A 21 -5.90 -3.43 -10.95
N ARG A 22 -5.08 -3.61 -11.97
CA ARG A 22 -5.53 -3.68 -13.35
C ARG A 22 -4.75 -4.76 -14.07
N LEU A 23 -5.46 -5.63 -14.78
CA LEU A 23 -4.88 -6.67 -15.62
C LEU A 23 -5.29 -6.44 -17.06
N ASP A 24 -4.31 -6.12 -17.91
CA ASP A 24 -4.51 -5.92 -19.34
C ASP A 24 -3.99 -7.15 -20.12
N LYS A 25 -4.44 -7.33 -21.36
CA LYS A 25 -3.88 -8.36 -22.25
C LYS A 25 -2.54 -7.88 -22.81
N GLY A 26 -1.53 -8.75 -22.75
CA GLY A 26 -0.17 -8.47 -23.22
C GLY A 26 0.75 -7.94 -22.13
N THR A 27 1.91 -7.40 -22.53
CA THR A 27 2.88 -6.78 -21.61
C THR A 27 2.77 -5.27 -21.66
N ALA A 28 2.85 -4.62 -20.50
CA ALA A 28 2.92 -3.17 -20.40
C ALA A 28 4.38 -2.69 -20.28
N SER A 29 4.62 -1.45 -20.69
CA SER A 29 5.92 -0.79 -20.48
C SER A 29 6.16 -0.56 -18.99
N GLU A 30 7.18 -1.20 -18.43
CA GLU A 30 7.57 -1.05 -17.02
C GLU A 30 8.14 0.34 -16.71
N LEU A 31 8.58 1.07 -17.73
CA LEU A 31 9.15 2.42 -17.61
C LEU A 31 8.10 3.51 -17.38
N THR A 32 6.82 3.20 -17.65
CA THR A 32 5.74 4.16 -17.53
C THR A 32 4.94 3.83 -16.29
N GLN A 33 5.45 4.19 -15.11
CA GLN A 33 4.70 4.06 -13.86
C GLN A 33 3.52 5.04 -13.89
N PRO A 34 2.28 4.58 -14.07
CA PRO A 34 1.14 5.48 -14.07
C PRO A 34 0.94 6.02 -12.66
N CYS A 35 0.79 7.34 -12.53
CA CYS A 35 0.36 7.98 -11.28
C CYS A 35 -1.12 8.34 -11.38
N VAL A 36 -1.91 7.95 -10.38
CA VAL A 36 -3.34 8.30 -10.30
C VAL A 36 -3.61 9.18 -9.08
N PRO A 37 -4.43 10.25 -9.21
CA PRO A 37 -4.82 11.05 -8.06
C PRO A 37 -5.78 10.26 -7.16
N ILE A 38 -5.63 10.40 -5.85
CA ILE A 38 -6.52 9.79 -4.83
C ILE A 38 -6.92 10.81 -3.78
N LEU A 39 -8.12 10.67 -3.21
CA LEU A 39 -8.55 11.46 -2.05
C LEU A 39 -8.06 10.77 -0.77
N LEU A 40 -7.32 11.50 0.07
CA LEU A 40 -6.80 11.00 1.34
C LEU A 40 -7.83 11.16 2.47
N PRO A 41 -7.68 10.42 3.58
CA PRO A 41 -8.64 10.48 4.70
C PRO A 41 -8.79 11.86 5.35
N ASP A 42 -7.79 12.74 5.19
CA ASP A 42 -7.82 14.13 5.67
C ASP A 42 -8.51 15.11 4.70
N GLY A 43 -9.04 14.59 3.58
CA GLY A 43 -9.70 15.37 2.53
C GLY A 43 -8.76 16.01 1.50
N SER A 44 -7.44 15.81 1.63
CA SER A 44 -6.46 16.27 0.66
C SER A 44 -6.37 15.33 -0.55
N VAL A 45 -5.79 15.82 -1.66
CA VAL A 45 -5.53 14.98 -2.85
C VAL A 45 -4.07 14.54 -2.83
N GLY A 46 -3.86 13.23 -2.79
CA GLY A 46 -2.56 12.59 -2.96
C GLY A 46 -2.38 11.96 -4.34
N SER A 47 -1.22 11.37 -4.58
CA SER A 47 -0.96 10.53 -5.75
C SER A 47 -0.65 9.10 -5.33
N MET A 48 -1.14 8.13 -6.11
CA MET A 48 -0.84 6.72 -5.98
C MET A 48 -0.06 6.26 -7.22
N THR A 49 1.16 5.77 -7.00
CA THR A 49 1.97 5.15 -8.05
C THR A 49 1.47 3.74 -8.31
N LEU A 50 1.22 3.38 -9.57
CA LEU A 50 0.86 2.02 -9.96
C LEU A 50 2.11 1.25 -10.37
N HIS A 51 2.34 0.10 -9.72
CA HIS A 51 3.40 -0.82 -10.08
C HIS A 51 2.93 -1.75 -11.21
N VAL A 52 3.75 -1.90 -12.25
CA VAL A 52 3.50 -2.79 -13.38
C VAL A 52 4.28 -4.09 -13.14
N MET A 53 3.61 -5.23 -13.24
CA MET A 53 4.21 -6.56 -13.18
C MET A 53 3.81 -7.34 -14.43
N ASN A 54 4.80 -7.80 -15.19
CA ASN A 54 4.58 -8.61 -16.39
C ASN A 54 4.87 -10.08 -16.09
N GLY A 55 4.06 -10.98 -16.63
CA GLY A 55 4.25 -12.42 -16.48
C GLY A 55 2.95 -13.18 -16.70
N THR A 56 2.99 -14.48 -16.41
CA THR A 56 1.79 -15.29 -16.24
C THR A 56 1.02 -14.88 -14.99
N ALA A 57 -0.24 -15.34 -14.87
CA ALA A 57 -1.06 -15.02 -13.71
C ALA A 57 -0.44 -15.50 -12.38
N ASP A 58 0.23 -16.65 -12.38
CA ASP A 58 0.89 -17.18 -11.18
C ASP A 58 2.15 -16.39 -10.82
N GLU A 59 2.95 -16.00 -11.82
CA GLU A 59 4.13 -15.15 -11.61
C GLU A 59 3.73 -13.76 -11.09
N ILE A 60 2.69 -13.14 -11.66
CA ILE A 60 2.19 -11.83 -11.22
C ILE A 60 1.72 -11.89 -9.76
N LYS A 61 1.00 -12.95 -9.38
CA LYS A 61 0.53 -13.11 -8.00
C LYS A 61 1.68 -13.27 -7.01
N SER A 62 2.68 -14.07 -7.35
CA SER A 62 3.85 -14.27 -6.48
C SER A 62 4.58 -12.95 -6.27
N GLN A 63 4.90 -12.24 -7.36
CA GLN A 63 5.58 -10.94 -7.30
C GLN A 63 4.79 -9.88 -6.52
N LEU A 64 3.46 -9.91 -6.63
CA LEU A 64 2.60 -8.99 -5.88
C LEU A 64 2.69 -9.22 -4.38
N LEU A 65 2.63 -10.49 -3.95
CA LEU A 65 2.72 -10.83 -2.53
C LEU A 65 4.08 -10.41 -1.96
N ASP A 66 5.17 -10.73 -2.67
CA ASP A 66 6.53 -10.34 -2.26
C ASP A 66 6.67 -8.82 -2.14
N SER A 67 6.06 -8.05 -3.06
CA SER A 67 6.07 -6.59 -3.04
C SER A 67 5.29 -6.00 -1.85
N ILE A 68 4.16 -6.60 -1.49
CA ILE A 68 3.36 -6.17 -0.33
C ILE A 68 4.11 -6.44 0.97
N ASP A 69 4.72 -7.62 1.10
CA ASP A 69 5.51 -7.97 2.28
C ASP A 69 6.69 -7.00 2.44
N ALA A 70 7.46 -6.78 1.36
CA ALA A 70 8.57 -5.84 1.35
C ALA A 70 8.13 -4.40 1.66
N PHE A 71 6.96 -3.97 1.20
CA PHE A 71 6.41 -2.65 1.52
C PHE A 71 6.18 -2.50 3.03
N PHE A 72 5.55 -3.47 3.68
CA PHE A 72 5.29 -3.38 5.12
C PHE A 72 6.54 -3.55 5.97
N ASP A 73 7.52 -4.32 5.53
CA ASP A 73 8.82 -4.43 6.21
C ASP A 73 9.52 -3.06 6.35
N ILE A 74 9.38 -2.18 5.34
CA ILE A 74 9.92 -0.81 5.40
C ILE A 74 9.27 0.01 6.52
N TYR A 75 7.98 -0.20 6.78
CA TYR A 75 7.23 0.53 7.81
C TYR A 75 7.17 -0.20 9.16
N ALA A 76 7.64 -1.45 9.24
CA ALA A 76 7.67 -2.22 10.47
C ALA A 76 8.80 -1.79 11.43
N ASP A 77 9.85 -1.15 10.92
CA ASP A 77 11.00 -0.65 11.68
C ASP A 77 10.91 0.85 12.02
N ALA A 78 9.81 1.53 11.64
CA ALA A 78 9.62 2.99 11.75
C ALA A 78 8.71 3.42 12.91
#